data_AF-A0A0D5C086-F1
#
_entry.id   AF-A0A0D5C086-F1
#
_cell.length_a   1.000
_cell.length_b   1.000
_cell.length_c   1.000
_cell.angle_alpha   90.00
_cell.angle_beta   90.00
_cell.angle_gamma   90.00
#
_symmetry.space_group_name_H-M   'P 1'
#
loop_
_entity.id
_entity.type
_entity.pdbx_description
1 polymer ?
#
loop_
_entity_poly.entity_id
_entity_poly.type
_entity_poly.pdbx_seq_one_letter_code
_entity_poly.pdbx_strand_id
1 'polypeptide(L)'
;MTSIFGQVMGVRKFANGDIELDFYHEDEIIEYRYSSDPSRLGNFPKELAETMATTLATDICVEIYFGEDGNPTYVELEECDDDDDLEDDEDLEDEDESDDT
;
A
#
# COMPACT_ATOMS: atom_id res chain seq x y z
N MET A 1 4.50 18.36 -8.29
CA MET A 1 3.78 17.08 -8.18
C MET A 1 3.89 16.64 -6.74
N THR A 2 2.74 16.34 -6.14
CA THR A 2 2.65 15.70 -4.83
C THR A 2 2.36 14.22 -5.06
N SER A 3 2.91 13.36 -4.22
CA SER A 3 2.62 11.91 -4.24
C SER A 3 2.39 11.41 -2.82
N ILE A 4 1.72 10.27 -2.70
CA ILE A 4 1.61 9.52 -1.46
C ILE A 4 1.98 8.06 -1.71
N PHE A 5 2.66 7.44 -0.75
CA PHE A 5 3.11 6.06 -0.81
C PHE A 5 2.38 5.23 0.25
N GLY A 6 1.95 4.02 -0.10
CA GLY A 6 1.15 3.21 0.81
C GLY A 6 0.72 1.87 0.23
N GLN A 7 -0.18 1.17 0.92
CA GLN A 7 -0.59 -0.19 0.56
C GLN A 7 -2.10 -0.30 0.35
N VAL A 8 -2.51 -1.15 -0.59
CA VAL A 8 -3.92 -1.48 -0.81
C VAL A 8 -4.35 -2.56 0.19
N MET A 9 -5.15 -2.16 1.17
CA MET A 9 -5.64 -3.04 2.26
C MET A 9 -6.99 -3.68 1.94
N GLY A 10 -7.78 -3.08 1.06
CA GLY A 10 -9.12 -3.55 0.72
C GLY A 10 -9.50 -3.20 -0.70
N VAL A 11 -10.18 -4.13 -1.39
CA VAL A 11 -10.76 -3.89 -2.71
C VAL A 11 -12.19 -4.43 -2.74
N ARG A 12 -13.13 -3.58 -3.16
CA ARG A 12 -14.53 -3.94 -3.39
C ARG A 12 -14.86 -3.67 -4.85
N LYS A 13 -15.08 -4.75 -5.62
CA LYS A 13 -15.55 -4.66 -7.02
C LYS A 13 -17.04 -4.96 -7.07
N PHE A 14 -17.82 -4.04 -7.63
CA PHE A 14 -19.27 -4.16 -7.70
C PHE A 14 -19.70 -4.61 -9.09
N ALA A 15 -20.84 -5.29 -9.18
CA ALA A 15 -21.37 -5.79 -10.46
C ALA A 15 -21.74 -4.68 -11.45
N ASN A 16 -21.95 -3.45 -10.97
CA ASN A 16 -22.16 -2.27 -11.80
C ASN A 16 -20.87 -1.69 -12.39
N GLY A 17 -19.70 -2.24 -12.05
CA GLY A 17 -18.40 -1.77 -12.52
C GLY A 17 -17.72 -0.74 -11.61
N ASP A 18 -18.30 -0.42 -10.45
CA ASP A 18 -17.66 0.44 -9.47
C ASP A 18 -16.54 -0.33 -8.75
N ILE A 19 -15.52 0.43 -8.31
CA ILE A 19 -14.38 -0.08 -7.57
C ILE A 19 -14.16 0.85 -6.38
N GLU A 20 -14.08 0.28 -5.18
CA GLU A 20 -13.63 0.99 -3.99
C GLU A 20 -12.37 0.32 -3.45
N LEU A 21 -11.44 1.16 -2.99
CA LEU A 21 -10.13 0.77 -2.48
C LEU A 21 -9.94 1.41 -1.10
N ASP A 22 -9.44 0.61 -0.15
CA ASP A 22 -8.91 1.12 1.11
C ASP A 22 -7.39 1.20 0.98
N PHE A 23 -6.85 2.41 1.06
CA PHE A 23 -5.43 2.69 0.88
C PHE A 23 -4.82 3.15 2.20
N TYR A 24 -3.85 2.39 2.73
CA TYR A 24 -3.18 2.69 3.98
C TYR A 24 -1.94 3.57 3.74
N HIS A 25 -1.88 4.72 4.40
CA HIS A 25 -0.80 5.70 4.30
C HIS A 25 -0.67 6.48 5.61
N GLU A 26 0.53 6.58 6.18
CA GLU A 26 0.83 7.37 7.39
C GLU A 26 -0.17 7.15 8.55
N ASP A 27 -0.44 5.87 8.91
CA ASP A 27 -1.40 5.47 9.95
C ASP A 27 -2.88 5.83 9.66
N GLU A 28 -3.18 6.28 8.44
CA GLU A 28 -4.54 6.61 8.00
C GLU A 28 -5.01 5.68 6.86
N ILE A 29 -6.32 5.44 6.81
CA ILE A 29 -6.96 4.75 5.69
C ILE A 29 -7.66 5.79 4.82
N ILE A 30 -7.22 5.90 3.57
CA ILE A 30 -7.79 6.75 2.53
C ILE A 30 -8.68 5.90 1.63
N GLU A 31 -9.94 6.31 1.48
CA GLU A 31 -10.89 5.63 0.59
C GLU A 31 -10.85 6.22 -0.82
N TYR A 32 -10.49 5.38 -1.80
CA TYR A 32 -10.58 5.73 -3.22
C TYR A 32 -11.73 5.01 -3.88
N ARG A 33 -12.42 5.72 -4.77
CA ARG A 33 -13.59 5.22 -5.50
C ARG A 33 -13.55 5.62 -6.96
N TYR A 34 -13.62 4.61 -7.81
CA TYR A 34 -14.08 4.73 -9.18
C TYR A 34 -15.57 4.38 -9.26
N SER A 35 -16.34 5.23 -9.95
CA SER A 35 -17.74 4.98 -10.28
C SER A 35 -17.92 4.98 -11.79
N SER A 36 -18.61 3.97 -12.30
CA SER A 36 -19.04 3.90 -13.70
C SER A 36 -20.23 4.83 -14.00
N ASP A 37 -20.96 5.23 -12.96
CA ASP A 37 -22.07 6.19 -13.03
C ASP A 37 -21.53 7.62 -12.90
N PRO A 38 -21.67 8.49 -13.93
CA PRO A 38 -21.18 9.87 -13.90
C PRO A 38 -21.95 10.76 -12.92
N SER A 39 -23.11 10.32 -12.43
CA SER A 39 -23.88 11.07 -11.41
C SER A 39 -23.35 10.87 -9.99
N ARG A 40 -22.47 9.88 -9.78
CA ARG A 40 -21.86 9.58 -8.48
C ARG A 40 -20.44 10.14 -8.46
N LEU A 41 -20.06 10.77 -7.34
CA LEU A 41 -18.73 11.32 -7.14
C LEU A 41 -17.70 10.17 -7.04
N GLY A 42 -16.86 10.01 -8.05
CA GLY A 42 -15.61 9.27 -7.97
C GLY A 42 -14.45 10.23 -7.74
N ASN A 43 -13.45 9.80 -6.96
CA ASN A 43 -12.22 10.56 -6.70
C ASN A 43 -10.98 9.85 -7.28
N PHE A 44 -11.18 8.75 -8.02
CA PHE A 44 -10.09 7.96 -8.58
C PHE A 44 -10.36 7.54 -10.02
N PRO A 45 -9.37 7.67 -10.94
CA PRO A 45 -9.50 7.21 -12.32
C PRO A 45 -9.70 5.70 -12.41
N LYS A 46 -10.49 5.26 -13.39
CA LYS A 46 -10.78 3.85 -13.62
C LYS A 46 -9.51 3.00 -13.76
N GLU A 47 -8.62 3.39 -14.67
CA GLU A 47 -7.46 2.59 -15.03
C GLU A 47 -6.52 2.43 -13.83
N LEU A 48 -6.32 3.50 -13.05
CA LEU A 48 -5.51 3.45 -11.84
C LEU A 48 -6.19 2.58 -10.76
N ALA A 49 -7.53 2.68 -10.61
CA ALA A 49 -8.27 1.84 -9.68
C ALA A 49 -8.19 0.35 -10.04
N GLU A 50 -8.25 0.02 -11.34
CA GLU A 50 -8.11 -1.35 -11.84
C GLU A 50 -6.71 -1.90 -11.59
N THR A 51 -5.66 -1.09 -11.82
CA THR A 51 -4.27 -1.44 -11.50
C THR A 51 -4.09 -1.71 -10.01
N MET A 52 -4.48 -0.76 -9.15
CA MET A 52 -4.38 -0.93 -7.68
C MET A 52 -5.24 -2.09 -7.16
N ALA A 53 -6.37 -2.38 -7.81
CA ALA A 53 -7.18 -3.52 -7.44
C ALA A 53 -6.51 -4.88 -7.70
N THR A 54 -5.40 -4.93 -8.45
CA THR A 54 -4.59 -6.14 -8.65
C THR A 54 -3.50 -6.33 -7.60
N THR A 55 -3.26 -5.30 -6.76
CA THR A 55 -2.21 -5.28 -5.73
C THR A 55 -2.79 -5.47 -4.32
N LEU A 56 -4.03 -5.96 -4.21
CA LEU A 56 -4.65 -6.23 -2.90
C LEU A 56 -3.86 -7.31 -2.15
N ALA A 57 -3.44 -7.00 -0.92
CA ALA A 57 -2.82 -7.96 -0.02
C ALA A 57 -1.59 -8.67 -0.64
N THR A 58 -0.87 -7.94 -1.49
CA THR A 58 0.45 -8.30 -2.00
C THR A 58 1.51 -7.50 -1.25
N ASP A 59 2.76 -7.97 -1.28
CA ASP A 59 3.94 -7.22 -0.82
C ASP A 59 4.32 -6.10 -1.81
N ILE A 60 3.30 -5.47 -2.41
CA ILE A 60 3.42 -4.40 -3.40
C ILE A 60 2.83 -3.15 -2.76
N CYS A 61 3.66 -2.14 -2.62
CA CYS A 61 3.30 -0.80 -2.24
C CYS A 61 3.04 0.03 -3.51
N VAL A 62 2.20 1.05 -3.37
CA VAL A 62 1.76 1.90 -4.47
C VAL A 62 2.12 3.34 -4.15
N GLU A 63 2.82 4.01 -5.07
CA GLU A 63 2.98 5.45 -5.06
C GLU A 63 1.95 6.10 -5.99
N ILE A 64 1.06 6.94 -5.44
CA ILE A 64 0.02 7.65 -6.18
C ILE A 64 0.49 9.08 -6.42
N TYR A 65 0.57 9.48 -7.68
CA TYR A 65 0.96 10.83 -8.09
C TYR A 65 -0.26 11.69 -8.42
N PHE A 66 -0.26 12.92 -7.91
CA PHE A 66 -1.34 13.89 -8.11
C PHE A 66 -0.94 15.03 -9.04
N GLY A 67 -1.89 15.42 -9.90
CA GLY A 67 -1.81 16.62 -10.72
C GLY A 67 -1.92 17.91 -9.91
N GLU A 68 -1.77 19.06 -10.58
CA GLU A 68 -1.91 20.38 -9.93
C GLU A 68 -3.32 20.65 -9.40
N ASP A 69 -4.32 19.98 -9.98
CA ASP A 69 -5.72 19.98 -9.58
C ASP A 69 -6.05 19.00 -8.43
N GLY A 70 -5.04 18.27 -7.93
CA GLY A 70 -5.18 17.33 -6.80
C GLY A 70 -5.80 15.98 -7.16
N ASN A 71 -6.10 15.72 -8.44
CA ASN A 71 -6.57 14.41 -8.89
C ASN A 71 -5.40 13.45 -9.12
N PRO A 72 -5.60 12.13 -8.91
CA PRO A 72 -4.59 11.13 -9.22
C PRO A 72 -4.40 11.02 -10.73
N THR A 73 -3.15 10.99 -11.19
CA THR A 73 -2.80 10.97 -12.62
C THR A 73 -1.95 9.76 -13.00
N TYR A 74 -1.20 9.20 -12.07
CA TYR A 74 -0.28 8.10 -12.30
C TYR A 74 -0.07 7.30 -11.01
N VAL A 75 0.21 5.99 -11.14
CA VAL A 75 0.59 5.13 -10.03
C VAL A 75 1.85 4.36 -10.37
N GLU A 76 2.75 4.20 -9.41
CA GLU A 76 3.89 3.29 -9.48
C GLU A 76 3.70 2.14 -8.51
N LEU A 77 4.12 0.96 -8.94
CA LEU A 77 4.07 -0.27 -8.16
C LEU A 77 5.51 -0.62 -7.79
N GLU A 78 5.77 -0.71 -6.51
CA GLU A 78 7.07 -1.09 -5.96
C GLU A 78 6.85 -2.23 -4.97
N GLU A 79 7.82 -3.14 -4.84
CA GLU A 79 7.80 -4.10 -3.74
C GLU A 79 7.91 -3.29 -2.44
N CYS A 80 7.02 -3.54 -1.48
CA CYS A 80 7.20 -2.93 -0.16
C CYS A 80 8.57 -3.40 0.36
N ASP A 81 9.38 -2.48 0.90
CA ASP A 81 10.57 -2.88 1.66
C ASP A 81 10.06 -3.70 2.85
N ASP A 82 10.07 -5.03 2.71
CA ASP A 82 10.12 -5.95 3.83
C ASP A 82 11.47 -5.67 4.50
N ASP A 83 11.49 -4.66 5.36
CA ASP A 83 12.55 -4.39 6.33
C ASP A 83 12.48 -5.53 7.38
N ASP A 84 12.74 -6.76 6.91
CA ASP A 84 13.24 -7.91 7.67
C ASP A 84 14.74 -7.66 8.01
N ASP A 85 15.11 -6.42 8.33
CA ASP A 85 16.25 -6.14 9.21
C ASP A 85 15.83 -6.48 10.66
N LEU A 86 15.35 -7.72 10.85
CA LEU A 86 15.56 -8.41 12.11
C LEU A 86 17.06 -8.60 12.20
N GLU A 87 17.74 -7.67 12.87
CA GLU A 87 19.10 -7.85 13.35
C GLU A 87 19.20 -9.26 13.94
N ASP A 88 19.90 -10.11 13.21
CA ASP A 88 20.22 -11.49 13.56
C ASP A 88 20.91 -11.45 14.93
N ASP A 89 20.19 -11.89 15.97
CA ASP A 89 20.67 -12.08 17.34
C ASP A 89 21.65 -13.28 17.34
N GLU A 90 22.79 -13.14 16.64
CA GLU A 90 23.91 -14.08 16.71
C GLU A 90 24.85 -13.68 17.84
N ASP A 91 24.45 -13.92 19.09
CA ASP A 91 25.41 -14.09 20.19
C ASP A 91 24.82 -15.01 21.29
N LEU A 92 24.44 -16.22 20.87
CA LEU A 92 24.31 -17.37 21.75
C LEU A 92 25.63 -18.17 21.76
N GLU A 93 26.61 -17.74 22.56
CA GLU A 93 27.63 -18.66 23.10
C GLU A 93 27.83 -18.40 24.61
N ASP A 94 27.09 -19.20 25.36
CA ASP A 94 27.23 -19.51 26.78
C ASP A 94 28.48 -20.39 26.95
N GLU A 95 29.52 -19.95 27.69
CA GLU A 95 30.46 -20.87 28.34
C GLU A 95 30.98 -20.28 29.66
N ASP A 96 30.31 -20.71 30.73
CA ASP A 96 30.70 -20.64 32.14
C ASP A 96 32.04 -21.38 32.36
N GLU A 97 33.14 -20.65 32.60
CA GLU A 97 34.33 -21.20 33.25
C GLU A 97 34.45 -20.65 34.68
N SER A 98 33.69 -21.28 35.59
CA SER A 98 34.04 -21.32 37.00
C SER A 98 34.93 -22.54 37.27
N ASP A 99 36.25 -22.38 37.41
CA ASP A 99 37.08 -23.34 38.15
C ASP A 99 38.10 -22.62 39.06
N ASP A 100 37.87 -22.82 40.35
CA ASP A 100 38.69 -22.40 41.49
C ASP A 100 39.89 -23.36 41.61
N THR A 101 41.12 -22.87 41.38
CA THR A 101 42.32 -23.46 42.00
C THR A 101 43.49 -22.49 42.15
#